data_AF-A0A0B7N6M4-F1
#
_entry.id   AF-A0A0B7N6M4-F1
#
_cell.length_a   1.000
_cell.length_b   1.000
_cell.length_c   1.000
_cell.angle_alpha   90.00
_cell.angle_beta   90.00
_cell.angle_gamma   90.00
#
_symmetry.space_group_name_H-M   'P 1'
#
loop_
_entity.id
_entity.type
_entity.pdbx_description
1 polymer ?
#
loop_
_entity_poly.entity_id
_entity_poly.type
_entity_poly.pdbx_seq_one_letter_code
_entity_poly.pdbx_strand_id
1 'polypeptide(L)'
;MLKKTYNIYSIEQKALFLYLLKFKFLKVKPAAEHSEIKTRTAQGCVKRMREDPEWNIYDKLTNKINCPGSQLQEKHKQYLIHFFDERPQATRQDAVEALTADFKGFSLKESQVGTFIKNKCKYASPKVRNCPETLLKRKVWVEKWSKTDMNYLNNSKICQWHTIDCYNTVNSFSESYDCRGNLCHGRGEY
;
A
#
# COMPACT_ATOMS: atom_id res chain seq x y z
N MET A 1 30.21 12.62 12.32
CA MET A 1 28.93 13.37 12.37
C MET A 1 28.11 12.87 13.56
N LEU A 2 27.83 13.73 14.55
CA LEU A 2 27.00 13.35 15.71
C LEU A 2 25.54 13.20 15.27
N LYS A 3 24.96 12.00 15.47
CA LYS A 3 23.52 11.79 15.26
C LYS A 3 22.76 12.62 16.29
N LYS A 4 21.99 13.62 15.84
CA LYS A 4 21.08 14.36 16.71
C LYS A 4 20.01 13.40 17.22
N THR A 5 19.97 13.19 18.53
CA THR A 5 18.88 12.49 19.20
C THR A 5 17.70 13.44 19.32
N TYR A 6 16.60 13.10 18.64
CA TYR A 6 15.38 13.88 18.73
C TYR A 6 14.52 13.35 19.87
N ASN A 7 14.03 14.27 20.71
CA ASN A 7 13.05 13.92 21.73
C ASN A 7 11.71 13.58 21.05
N ILE A 8 11.21 12.37 21.28
CA ILE A 8 9.88 11.94 20.88
C ILE A 8 8.99 12.00 22.12
N TYR A 9 7.91 12.77 22.04
CA TYR A 9 6.94 12.93 23.13
C TYR A 9 5.71 12.07 22.87
N SER A 10 5.20 11.43 23.93
CA SER A 10 4.00 10.60 23.85
C SER A 10 2.74 11.45 23.58
N ILE A 11 1.66 10.79 23.16
CA ILE A 11 0.37 11.45 22.97
C ILE A 11 -0.14 12.00 24.31
N GLU A 12 0.04 11.26 25.39
CA GLU A 12 -0.35 11.64 26.75
C GLU A 12 0.38 12.89 27.23
N GLN A 13 1.70 12.98 27.04
CA GLN A 13 2.49 14.16 27.39
C GLN A 13 1.97 15.40 26.64
N LYS A 14 1.70 15.27 25.34
CA LYS A 14 1.14 16.35 24.52
C LYS A 14 -0.27 16.75 24.96
N ALA A 15 -1.11 15.78 25.29
CA ALA A 15 -2.47 16.02 25.76
C ALA A 15 -2.50 16.72 27.11
N LEU A 16 -1.69 16.26 28.07
CA LEU A 16 -1.52 16.88 29.37
C LEU A 16 -1.02 18.33 29.23
N PHE A 17 -0.01 18.55 28.38
CA PHE A 17 0.50 19.89 28.09
C PHE A 17 -0.59 20.84 27.55
N LEU A 18 -1.37 20.38 26.57
CA LEU A 18 -2.49 21.14 26.02
C LEU A 18 -3.57 21.41 27.08
N TYR A 19 -3.89 20.43 27.90
CA TYR A 19 -4.86 20.56 28.97
C TYR A 19 -4.45 21.64 29.97
N LEU A 20 -3.20 21.60 30.43
CA LEU A 20 -2.64 22.55 31.39
C LEU A 20 -2.59 23.98 30.83
N LEU A 21 -2.29 24.13 29.54
CA LEU A 21 -2.29 25.44 28.87
C LEU A 21 -3.71 26.00 28.66
N LYS A 22 -4.61 25.21 28.06
CA LYS A 22 -5.91 25.73 27.58
C LYS A 22 -6.99 25.74 28.65
N PHE A 23 -6.99 24.78 29.57
CA PHE A 23 -8.05 24.63 30.57
C PHE A 23 -7.61 25.03 31.98
N LYS A 24 -6.33 24.85 32.32
CA LYS A 24 -5.78 25.30 33.61
C LYS A 24 -5.07 26.65 33.54
N PHE A 25 -4.95 27.23 32.34
CA PHE A 25 -4.33 28.55 32.09
C PHE A 25 -2.92 28.69 32.70
N LEU A 26 -2.19 27.59 32.82
CA LEU A 26 -0.82 27.63 33.31
C LEU A 26 0.10 28.33 32.32
N LYS A 27 1.15 28.96 32.84
CA LYS A 27 2.25 29.47 32.01
C LYS A 27 2.98 28.29 31.32
N VAL A 28 3.65 28.58 30.22
CA VAL A 28 4.31 27.56 29.38
C VAL A 28 5.33 26.72 30.16
N LYS A 29 6.15 27.35 31.01
CA LYS A 29 7.18 26.66 31.79
C LYS A 29 6.60 25.62 32.77
N PRO A 30 5.68 25.96 33.69
CA PRO A 30 5.10 24.97 34.60
C PRO A 30 4.31 23.91 33.85
N ALA A 31 3.56 24.26 32.79
CA ALA A 31 2.86 23.27 31.97
C ALA A 31 3.82 22.25 31.34
N ALA A 32 4.97 22.71 30.86
CA ALA A 32 6.00 21.85 30.25
C ALA A 32 6.66 20.92 31.28
N GLU A 33 6.96 21.44 32.47
CA GLU A 33 7.54 20.65 33.57
C GLU A 33 6.57 19.54 34.02
N HIS A 34 5.29 19.88 34.20
CA HIS A 34 4.25 18.90 34.56
C HIS A 34 4.00 17.85 33.47
N SER A 35 4.19 18.20 32.20
CA SER A 35 3.99 17.27 31.08
C SER A 35 5.28 16.60 30.61
N GLU A 36 6.40 16.79 31.32
CA GLU A 36 7.73 16.29 30.97
C GLU A 36 8.20 16.70 29.55
N ILE A 37 7.71 17.83 29.05
CA ILE A 37 8.15 18.42 27.79
C ILE A 37 9.28 19.38 28.08
N LYS A 38 10.35 19.35 27.27
CA LYS A 38 11.46 20.30 27.41
C LYS A 38 10.91 21.72 27.22
N THR A 39 11.23 22.64 28.13
CA THR A 39 10.70 24.01 28.12
C THR A 39 10.89 24.72 26.77
N ARG A 40 12.06 24.54 26.13
CA ARG A 40 12.35 25.10 24.80
C ARG A 40 11.38 24.58 23.73
N THR A 41 11.06 23.28 23.75
CA THR A 41 10.10 22.68 22.83
C THR A 41 8.70 23.24 23.09
N ALA A 42 8.28 23.29 24.35
CA ALA A 42 6.99 23.82 24.77
C ALA A 42 6.78 25.28 24.32
N GLN A 43 7.80 26.13 24.48
CA GLN A 43 7.79 27.50 23.96
C GLN A 43 7.63 27.55 22.44
N GLY A 44 8.36 26.70 21.71
CA GLY A 44 8.21 26.57 20.27
C GLY A 44 6.81 26.12 19.84
N CYS A 45 6.22 25.17 20.56
CA CYS A 45 4.84 24.73 20.33
C CYS A 45 3.85 25.88 20.54
N VAL A 46 3.94 26.61 21.65
CA VAL A 46 3.04 27.74 21.93
C VAL A 46 3.20 28.86 20.92
N LYS A 47 4.44 29.15 20.48
CA LYS A 47 4.69 30.11 19.40
C LYS A 47 3.96 29.70 18.12
N ARG A 48 4.10 28.44 17.69
CA ARG A 48 3.41 27.93 16.49
C ARG A 48 1.90 27.96 16.61
N MET A 49 1.35 27.58 17.76
CA MET A 49 -0.10 27.66 18.01
C MET A 49 -0.66 29.08 17.91
N ARG A 50 0.17 30.12 18.11
CA ARG A 50 -0.22 31.53 17.92
C ARG A 50 -0.12 31.96 16.46
N GLU A 51 0.88 31.47 15.74
CA GLU A 51 1.14 31.80 14.33
C GLU A 51 0.18 31.07 13.37
N ASP A 52 -0.15 29.82 13.68
CA ASP A 52 -1.00 28.94 12.88
C ASP A 52 -2.08 28.29 13.78
N PRO A 53 -3.32 28.80 13.78
CA PRO A 53 -4.43 28.25 14.56
C PRO A 53 -4.84 26.83 14.16
N GLU A 54 -4.55 26.41 12.92
CA GLU A 54 -4.82 25.04 12.44
C GLU A 54 -3.69 24.06 12.82
N TRP A 55 -2.57 24.59 13.33
CA TRP A 55 -1.43 23.76 13.73
C TRP A 55 -1.78 22.83 14.89
N ASN A 56 -1.57 21.54 14.66
CA ASN A 56 -1.84 20.49 15.63
C ASN A 56 -0.53 19.91 16.20
N ILE A 57 -0.38 19.90 17.53
CA ILE A 57 0.77 19.31 18.23
C ILE A 57 0.87 17.78 18.04
N TYR A 58 -0.23 17.11 17.70
CA TYR A 58 -0.26 15.68 17.40
C TYR A 58 0.25 15.35 16.01
N ASP A 59 0.18 16.30 15.07
CA ASP A 59 0.60 16.08 13.69
C ASP A 59 2.12 15.89 13.61
N LYS A 60 2.54 14.84 12.88
CA LYS A 60 3.94 14.68 12.50
C LYS A 60 4.27 15.66 11.38
N LEU A 61 5.05 16.69 11.71
CA LEU A 61 5.48 17.74 10.78
C LEU A 61 6.18 17.19 9.52
N THR A 62 6.84 16.04 9.64
CA THR A 62 7.63 15.39 8.58
C THR A 62 6.81 14.97 7.37
N ASN A 63 5.49 14.80 7.49
CA ASN A 63 4.66 14.32 6.39
C ASN A 63 4.03 15.44 5.54
N LYS A 64 4.01 16.69 6.03
CA LYS A 64 3.33 17.80 5.35
C LYS A 64 4.27 18.75 4.59
N ILE A 65 5.45 19.05 5.12
CA ILE A 65 6.26 20.19 4.63
C ILE A 65 7.40 19.75 3.69
N ASN A 66 7.95 18.55 3.88
CA ASN A 66 9.15 18.10 3.15
C ASN A 66 8.93 16.84 2.30
N CYS A 67 7.69 16.41 2.10
CA CYS A 67 7.41 15.29 1.22
C CYS A 67 7.32 15.85 -0.21
N PRO A 68 8.23 15.50 -1.14
CA PRO A 68 8.04 15.86 -2.53
C PRO A 68 6.69 15.33 -2.99
N GLY A 69 5.97 16.14 -3.77
CA GLY A 69 4.68 15.75 -4.32
C GLY A 69 4.76 14.40 -5.03
N SER A 70 3.63 13.70 -5.13
CA SER A 70 3.60 12.41 -5.85
C SER A 70 4.15 12.59 -7.26
N GLN A 71 5.15 11.78 -7.62
CA GLN A 71 5.73 11.73 -8.97
C GLN A 71 4.67 11.38 -10.03
N LEU A 72 3.61 10.67 -9.63
CA LEU A 72 2.45 10.39 -10.45
C LEU A 72 1.47 11.58 -10.38
N GLN A 73 1.51 12.42 -11.41
CA GLN A 73 0.48 13.42 -11.67
C GLN A 73 -0.84 12.75 -12.08
N GLU A 74 -1.95 13.49 -12.02
CA GLU A 74 -3.28 12.93 -12.28
C GLU A 74 -3.40 12.29 -13.67
N LYS A 75 -2.82 12.91 -14.70
CA LYS A 75 -2.73 12.35 -16.05
C LYS A 75 -2.07 10.97 -16.10
N HIS A 76 -0.99 10.76 -15.33
CA HIS A 76 -0.30 9.47 -15.27
C HIS A 76 -1.15 8.41 -14.54
N LYS A 77 -1.92 8.82 -13.53
CA LYS A 77 -2.82 7.92 -12.79
C LYS A 77 -3.97 7.45 -13.66
N GLN A 78 -4.61 8.37 -14.38
CA GLN A 78 -5.70 8.05 -15.31
C GLN A 78 -5.21 7.12 -16.43
N TYR A 79 -4.02 7.41 -16.97
CA TYR A 79 -3.38 6.53 -17.94
C TYR A 79 -3.17 5.11 -17.40
N LEU A 80 -2.60 4.97 -16.19
CA LEU A 80 -2.38 3.67 -15.58
C LEU A 80 -3.69 2.91 -15.32
N ILE A 81 -4.76 3.61 -14.92
CA ILE A 81 -6.07 2.98 -14.73
C ILE A 81 -6.57 2.41 -16.05
N HIS A 82 -6.59 3.23 -17.11
CA HIS A 82 -7.01 2.80 -18.44
C HIS A 82 -6.17 1.64 -18.97
N PHE A 83 -4.84 1.72 -18.81
CA PHE A 83 -3.91 0.67 -19.21
C PHE A 83 -4.23 -0.68 -18.56
N PHE A 84 -4.52 -0.71 -17.26
CA PHE A 84 -4.88 -1.94 -16.56
C PHE A 84 -6.32 -2.40 -16.82
N ASP A 85 -7.23 -1.49 -17.17
CA ASP A 85 -8.59 -1.84 -17.59
C ASP A 85 -8.58 -2.52 -18.96
N GLU A 86 -7.77 -2.03 -19.91
CA GLU A 86 -7.58 -2.66 -21.22
C GLU A 86 -6.74 -3.94 -21.17
N ARG A 87 -5.72 -3.97 -20.31
CA ARG A 87 -4.77 -5.07 -20.19
C ARG A 87 -4.69 -5.55 -18.73
N PRO A 88 -5.68 -6.32 -18.24
CA PRO A 88 -5.71 -6.76 -16.84
C PRO A 88 -4.52 -7.64 -16.42
N GLN A 89 -3.85 -8.24 -17.40
CA GLN A 89 -2.70 -9.13 -17.23
C GLN A 89 -1.35 -8.40 -17.35
N ALA A 90 -1.36 -7.10 -17.63
CA ALA A 90 -0.13 -6.34 -17.75
C ALA A 90 0.64 -6.35 -16.43
N THR A 91 1.95 -6.47 -16.53
CA THR A 91 2.85 -6.43 -15.38
C THR A 91 3.12 -4.98 -14.97
N ARG A 92 3.73 -4.81 -13.80
CA ARG A 92 4.17 -3.48 -13.35
C ARG A 92 5.24 -2.90 -14.27
N GLN A 93 6.10 -3.75 -14.81
CA GLN A 93 7.15 -3.37 -15.75
C GLN A 93 6.54 -2.85 -17.06
N ASP A 94 5.53 -3.56 -17.61
CA ASP A 94 4.83 -3.12 -18.82
C ASP A 94 4.20 -1.74 -18.64
N ALA A 95 3.64 -1.47 -17.45
CA ALA A 95 3.08 -0.16 -17.12
C ALA A 95 4.13 0.95 -17.01
N VAL A 96 5.35 0.65 -16.52
CA VAL A 96 6.47 1.60 -16.51
C VAL A 96 6.92 1.90 -17.94
N GLU A 97 7.05 0.88 -18.78
CA GLU A 97 7.45 1.01 -20.18
C GLU A 97 6.42 1.82 -20.98
N ALA A 98 5.13 1.50 -20.83
CA ALA A 98 4.03 2.23 -21.45
C ALA A 98 4.00 3.71 -21.04
N LEU A 99 4.16 4.00 -19.74
CA LEU A 99 4.27 5.38 -19.25
C LEU A 99 5.49 6.11 -19.81
N THR A 100 6.63 5.44 -19.92
CA THR A 100 7.87 6.05 -20.42
C THR A 100 7.80 6.32 -21.92
N ALA A 101 7.09 5.47 -22.67
CA ALA A 101 6.84 5.64 -24.09
C ALA A 101 5.91 6.83 -24.37
N ASP A 102 4.79 6.93 -23.65
CA ASP A 102 3.77 7.96 -23.91
C ASP A 102 4.11 9.32 -23.27
N PHE A 103 4.88 9.32 -22.17
CA PHE A 103 5.33 10.54 -21.50
C PHE A 103 6.84 10.72 -21.64
N LYS A 104 7.26 11.43 -22.69
CA LYS A 104 8.68 11.69 -22.98
C LYS A 104 9.40 12.33 -21.78
N GLY A 105 10.51 11.72 -21.37
CA GLY A 105 11.33 12.19 -20.24
C GLY A 105 10.78 11.84 -18.86
N PHE A 106 9.67 11.11 -18.79
CA PHE A 106 9.14 10.56 -17.54
C PHE A 106 9.80 9.21 -17.25
N SER A 107 10.42 9.08 -16.09
CA SER A 107 10.93 7.80 -15.58
C SER A 107 10.27 7.53 -14.24
N LEU A 108 9.89 6.29 -13.97
CA LEU A 108 9.21 5.89 -12.74
C LEU A 108 9.77 4.55 -12.26
N LYS A 109 9.94 4.39 -10.95
CA LYS A 109 10.35 3.10 -10.39
C LYS A 109 9.17 2.13 -10.38
N GLU A 110 9.42 0.87 -10.71
CA GLU A 110 8.40 -0.19 -10.68
C GLU A 110 7.68 -0.28 -9.31
N SER A 111 8.41 -0.05 -8.21
CA SER A 111 7.85 -0.03 -6.86
C SER A 111 6.77 1.05 -6.63
N GLN A 112 6.89 2.19 -7.31
CA GLN A 112 5.88 3.26 -7.27
C GLN A 112 4.62 2.85 -8.01
N VAL A 113 4.74 2.16 -9.15
CA VAL A 113 3.60 1.56 -9.86
C VAL A 113 2.91 0.51 -8.98
N GLY A 114 3.68 -0.37 -8.33
CA GLY A 114 3.12 -1.36 -7.39
C GLY A 114 2.34 -0.72 -6.23
N THR A 115 2.87 0.39 -5.67
CA THR A 115 2.19 1.15 -4.62
C THR A 115 0.92 1.81 -5.13
N PHE A 116 0.93 2.36 -6.34
CA PHE A 116 -0.24 2.93 -7.00
C PHE A 116 -1.32 1.88 -7.22
N ILE A 117 -0.98 0.75 -7.85
CA ILE A 117 -1.89 -0.37 -8.10
C ILE A 117 -2.55 -0.83 -6.80
N LYS A 118 -1.77 -1.04 -5.74
CA LYS A 118 -2.27 -1.49 -4.44
C LYS A 118 -3.28 -0.51 -3.82
N ASN A 119 -3.05 0.79 -3.96
CA ASN A 119 -3.84 1.82 -3.28
C ASN A 119 -5.02 2.35 -4.11
N LYS A 120 -4.95 2.25 -5.44
CA LYS A 120 -5.89 2.92 -6.36
C LYS A 120 -6.58 1.98 -7.35
N CYS A 121 -5.93 0.89 -7.78
CA CYS A 121 -6.55 -0.06 -8.70
C CYS A 121 -7.31 -1.16 -7.94
N LYS A 122 -8.65 -1.04 -7.88
CA LYS A 122 -9.52 -2.04 -7.22
C LYS A 122 -9.40 -3.43 -7.87
N TYR A 123 -9.23 -3.48 -9.19
CA TYR A 123 -9.18 -4.71 -9.99
C TYR A 123 -7.90 -5.54 -9.83
N ALA A 124 -6.81 -4.93 -9.38
CA ALA A 124 -5.56 -5.64 -9.12
C ALA A 124 -5.56 -6.39 -7.78
N SER A 125 -6.62 -6.23 -6.98
CA SER A 125 -6.81 -7.04 -5.78
C SER A 125 -7.22 -8.47 -6.14
N PRO A 126 -6.65 -9.51 -5.49
CA PRO A 126 -7.00 -10.91 -5.75
C PRO A 126 -8.51 -11.18 -5.66
N LYS A 127 -9.23 -10.45 -4.78
CA LYS A 127 -10.68 -10.58 -4.59
C LYS A 127 -11.49 -10.22 -5.83
N VAL A 128 -11.05 -9.23 -6.61
CA VAL A 128 -11.74 -8.82 -7.84
C VAL A 128 -11.34 -9.73 -9.00
N ARG A 129 -10.07 -10.16 -9.10
CA ARG A 129 -9.64 -11.19 -10.08
C ARG A 129 -10.35 -12.53 -9.93
N ASN A 130 -10.74 -12.87 -8.71
CA ASN A 130 -11.42 -14.12 -8.38
C ASN A 130 -12.93 -13.91 -8.15
N CYS A 131 -13.52 -12.89 -8.78
CA CYS A 131 -14.98 -12.75 -8.78
C CYS A 131 -15.65 -13.88 -9.59
N PRO A 132 -16.90 -14.23 -9.29
CA PRO A 132 -17.61 -15.34 -9.94
C PRO A 132 -17.61 -15.26 -11.48
N GLU A 133 -17.76 -14.07 -12.05
CA GLU A 133 -17.78 -13.87 -13.50
C GLU A 133 -16.42 -14.13 -14.16
N THR A 134 -15.34 -13.71 -13.52
CA THR A 134 -13.98 -13.96 -14.02
C THR A 134 -13.62 -15.44 -13.91
N LEU A 135 -14.03 -16.09 -12.82
CA LEU A 135 -13.87 -17.53 -12.63
C LEU A 135 -14.66 -18.33 -13.66
N LEU A 136 -15.88 -17.91 -13.99
CA LEU A 136 -16.71 -18.57 -15.01
C LEU A 136 -16.06 -18.48 -16.40
N LYS A 137 -15.53 -17.30 -16.77
CA LYS A 137 -14.79 -17.12 -18.04
C LYS A 137 -13.56 -18.04 -18.11
N ARG A 138 -12.81 -18.16 -17.01
CA ARG A 138 -11.67 -19.09 -16.93
C ARG A 138 -12.12 -20.54 -17.06
N LYS A 139 -13.20 -20.94 -16.40
CA LYS A 139 -13.76 -22.29 -16.50
C LYS A 139 -14.16 -22.64 -17.94
N VAL A 140 -14.92 -21.78 -18.61
CA VAL A 140 -15.32 -21.98 -20.01
C VAL A 140 -14.10 -22.09 -20.93
N TRP A 141 -13.08 -21.27 -20.68
CA TRP A 141 -11.84 -21.33 -21.44
C TRP A 141 -11.13 -22.68 -21.24
N VAL A 142 -10.94 -23.12 -19.99
CA VAL A 142 -10.33 -24.43 -19.67
C VAL A 142 -11.11 -25.57 -20.30
N GLU A 143 -12.44 -25.59 -20.19
CA GLU A 143 -13.30 -26.62 -20.78
C GLU A 143 -13.26 -26.65 -22.32
N LYS A 144 -13.10 -25.49 -22.96
CA LYS A 144 -12.93 -25.41 -24.41
C LYS A 144 -11.62 -26.07 -24.84
N TRP A 145 -10.55 -25.81 -24.11
CA TRP A 145 -9.21 -26.29 -24.46
C TRP A 145 -8.95 -27.73 -24.02
N SER A 146 -9.55 -28.19 -22.91
CA SER A 146 -9.45 -29.58 -22.46
C SER A 146 -10.08 -30.59 -23.43
N LYS A 147 -10.95 -30.13 -24.33
CA LYS A 147 -11.55 -30.94 -25.40
C LYS A 147 -10.67 -31.04 -26.65
N THR A 148 -9.57 -30.30 -26.70
CA THR A 148 -8.64 -30.33 -27.83
C THR A 148 -7.51 -31.31 -27.51
N ASP A 149 -7.13 -32.16 -28.47
CA ASP A 149 -6.01 -33.11 -28.36
C ASP A 149 -4.65 -32.41 -28.51
N MET A 150 -4.46 -31.31 -27.79
CA MET A 150 -3.24 -30.51 -27.79
C MET A 150 -2.38 -30.93 -26.60
N ASN A 151 -1.28 -31.61 -26.86
CA ASN A 151 -0.33 -32.00 -25.81
C ASN A 151 0.56 -30.80 -25.42
N TYR A 152 0.13 -30.06 -24.40
CA TYR A 152 0.80 -28.85 -23.89
C TYR A 152 2.22 -29.10 -23.36
N LEU A 153 2.57 -30.36 -23.05
CA LEU A 153 3.90 -30.72 -22.54
C LEU A 153 4.96 -30.79 -23.65
N ASN A 154 4.54 -31.04 -24.90
CA ASN A 154 5.46 -31.21 -26.04
C ASN A 154 5.67 -29.94 -26.86
N ASN A 155 4.84 -28.90 -26.67
CA ASN A 155 4.96 -27.62 -27.38
C ASN A 155 5.59 -26.54 -26.49
N SER A 156 6.93 -26.58 -26.39
CA SER A 156 7.74 -25.64 -25.58
C SER A 156 7.59 -24.16 -25.98
N LYS A 157 7.09 -23.85 -27.18
CA LYS A 157 6.81 -22.48 -27.62
C LYS A 157 5.45 -21.93 -27.13
N ILE A 158 4.51 -22.79 -26.76
CA ILE A 158 3.20 -22.38 -26.22
C ILE A 158 3.33 -21.95 -24.76
N CYS A 159 4.27 -22.56 -24.01
CA CYS A 159 4.49 -22.26 -22.61
C CYS A 159 4.93 -20.80 -22.38
N GLN A 160 5.67 -20.15 -23.28
CA GLN A 160 6.15 -18.78 -23.01
C GLN A 160 5.05 -17.71 -23.00
N TRP A 161 3.92 -17.92 -23.68
CA TRP A 161 2.75 -17.01 -23.64
C TRP A 161 1.67 -17.44 -22.64
N HIS A 162 1.71 -18.68 -22.15
CA HIS A 162 0.61 -19.27 -21.38
C HIS A 162 1.01 -19.82 -19.99
N THR A 163 2.27 -19.69 -19.57
CA THR A 163 2.70 -20.16 -18.23
C THR A 163 2.06 -19.36 -17.09
N ILE A 164 1.72 -18.09 -17.29
CA ILE A 164 1.16 -17.24 -16.22
C ILE A 164 -0.27 -17.66 -15.84
N ASP A 165 -1.10 -18.08 -16.80
CA ASP A 165 -2.49 -18.49 -16.52
C ASP A 165 -2.58 -19.88 -15.87
N CYS A 166 -1.69 -20.81 -16.22
CA CYS A 166 -1.61 -22.13 -15.57
C CYS A 166 -1.05 -22.03 -14.14
N TYR A 167 0.00 -21.23 -13.90
CA TYR A 167 0.60 -21.09 -12.56
C TYR A 167 -0.38 -20.44 -11.55
N ASN A 168 -1.19 -19.49 -12.02
CA ASN A 168 -2.21 -18.85 -11.18
C ASN A 168 -3.41 -19.77 -10.90
N THR A 169 -3.74 -20.70 -11.80
CA THR A 169 -4.86 -21.65 -11.59
C THR A 169 -4.49 -22.74 -10.58
N VAL A 170 -3.25 -23.24 -10.61
CA VAL A 170 -2.77 -24.26 -9.65
C VAL A 170 -2.56 -23.66 -8.25
N ASN A 171 -2.01 -22.44 -8.14
CA ASN A 171 -1.83 -21.79 -6.82
C ASN A 171 -3.14 -21.31 -6.18
N SER A 172 -4.17 -21.02 -6.99
CA SER A 172 -5.52 -20.71 -6.46
C SER A 172 -6.20 -21.96 -5.84
N PHE A 173 -5.83 -23.16 -6.31
CA PHE A 173 -6.32 -24.41 -5.77
C PHE A 173 -5.57 -24.84 -4.50
N SER A 174 -4.26 -24.58 -4.39
CA SER A 174 -3.49 -24.93 -3.20
C SER A 174 -3.81 -24.03 -1.99
N GLU A 175 -4.00 -22.71 -2.19
CA GLU A 175 -4.38 -21.80 -1.09
C GLU A 175 -5.84 -21.97 -0.62
N SER A 176 -6.69 -22.64 -1.40
CA SER A 176 -8.07 -22.96 -1.03
C SER A 176 -8.18 -24.07 0.02
N TYR A 177 -7.17 -24.93 0.17
CA TYR A 177 -7.21 -26.05 1.12
C TYR A 177 -6.54 -25.75 2.47
N ASP A 178 -5.77 -24.65 2.57
CA ASP A 178 -5.00 -24.33 3.78
C ASP A 178 -5.74 -23.39 4.77
N CYS A 179 -7.02 -23.08 4.50
CA CYS A 179 -7.84 -22.21 5.36
C CYS A 179 -8.95 -22.94 6.14
N ARG A 180 -8.90 -24.27 6.28
CA ARG A 180 -9.84 -25.01 7.14
C ARG A 180 -9.12 -25.99 8.07
N GLY A 181 -8.90 -25.56 9.31
CA GLY A 181 -8.93 -26.46 10.46
C GLY A 181 -7.61 -26.66 11.22
N ASN A 182 -7.23 -25.68 12.05
CA ASN A 182 -6.60 -26.02 13.32
C ASN A 182 -7.72 -26.36 14.32
N LEU A 183 -7.95 -27.65 14.53
CA LEU A 183 -8.68 -28.19 15.69
C LEU A 183 -8.06 -29.53 16.08
N CYS A 184 -7.29 -29.46 17.17
CA CYS A 184 -7.08 -30.46 18.23
C CYS A 184 -6.45 -31.83 17.92
N HIS A 185 -5.49 -32.14 18.79
CA HIS A 185 -4.77 -33.40 18.99
C HIS A 185 -5.66 -34.64 19.17
N GLY A 186 -5.14 -35.80 18.75
CA GLY A 186 -5.53 -37.13 19.23
C GLY A 186 -4.83 -38.25 18.46
N ARG A 187 -3.69 -38.73 18.99
CA ARG A 187 -2.99 -39.94 18.50
C ARG A 187 -3.83 -41.18 18.82
N GLY A 188 -3.90 -42.11 17.86
CA GLY A 188 -4.23 -43.52 18.11
C GLY A 188 -3.13 -44.36 17.47
N GLU A 189 -2.39 -45.06 18.32
CA GLU A 189 -1.31 -46.00 17.98
C GLU A 189 -1.88 -47.34 17.51
N TYR A 190 -1.28 -47.91 16.47
CA TYR A 190 -0.91 -49.34 16.37
C TYR A 190 0.32 -49.45 15.47
#